data_AF-A0A2S4MGR7-F1
#
_entry.id   AF-A0A2S4MGR7-F1
#
_cell.length_a   1.000
_cell.length_b   1.000
_cell.length_c   1.000
_cell.angle_alpha   90.00
_cell.angle_beta   90.00
_cell.angle_gamma   90.00
#
_symmetry.space_group_name_H-M   'P 1'
#
loop_
_entity.id
_entity.type
_entity.pdbx_description
1 polymer ?
#
loop_
_entity_poly.entity_id
_entity_poly.type
_entity_poly.pdbx_seq_one_letter_code
_entity_poly.pdbx_strand_id
1 'polypeptide(L)'
;MLPVTLDDAFMLGSCLAILGWLALLLLPRWRGLSAILAGAVIPAVLSLGYLVLVAVFWSEAKGDFSALDGIAGLFASRPLLLAGWLHYLAFDLLLGNWILRRSQEEAIPHLLMAPVLLVTFLFGPFGYVAYLLLEACFRLAREDRIARLQARLPAWLPDLELEPRLTSAAFAMLALAVPTVLAWLIDIRQFQGVDTWIKPLKFEISVAFYLLTLALFLPLASERFRSTWAGRYIVWPVIVPIILEVLYIAWRASRVEASHYNSDSTLGAALYMLMGVGAVMFTVAPGFFAYGLARRDAASMPEVMRWSLVAGLALTCVFGLLSGALLGSSATGHYVGTQPAPHPTVPLFGWSLAIGDLRVAHFFGLHALQIIPAFGVLVWLLTRQARIGVAAVAAFSCFYAAATLAALVAALQAKPLLGLG
;
A
#
# COMPACT_ATOMS: atom_id res chain seq x y z
N MET A 1 25.45 -17.71 46.41
CA MET A 1 24.38 -17.17 45.56
C MET A 1 23.52 -18.35 45.13
N LEU A 2 22.19 -18.22 45.19
CA LEU A 2 21.30 -19.25 44.63
C LEU A 2 21.56 -19.36 43.12
N PRO A 3 21.53 -20.57 42.53
CA PRO A 3 21.70 -20.72 41.09
C PRO A 3 20.58 -19.97 40.35
N VAL A 4 20.94 -19.16 39.37
CA VAL A 4 19.99 -18.46 38.49
C VAL A 4 19.19 -19.51 37.74
N THR A 5 17.86 -19.47 37.85
CA THR A 5 16.99 -20.41 37.14
C THR A 5 16.87 -20.01 35.66
N LEU A 6 16.39 -20.94 34.81
CA LEU A 6 16.12 -20.63 33.40
C LEU A 6 15.06 -19.52 33.25
N ASP A 7 14.07 -19.49 34.13
CA ASP A 7 13.00 -18.49 34.10
C ASP A 7 13.51 -17.11 34.55
N ASP A 8 14.44 -17.06 35.51
CA ASP A 8 15.14 -15.82 35.86
C ASP A 8 15.99 -15.30 34.69
N ALA A 9 16.73 -16.19 34.02
CA ALA A 9 17.54 -15.84 32.86
C ALA A 9 16.67 -15.34 31.68
N PHE A 10 15.51 -15.94 31.45
CA PHE A 10 14.52 -15.48 30.49
C PHE A 10 14.03 -14.06 30.80
N MET A 11 13.63 -13.80 32.05
CA MET A 11 13.15 -12.49 32.48
C MET A 11 14.23 -11.42 32.35
N LEU A 12 15.44 -11.69 32.84
CA LEU A 12 16.57 -10.78 32.75
C LEU A 12 16.95 -10.47 31.30
N GLY A 13 17.04 -11.49 30.45
CA GLY A 13 17.33 -11.32 29.02
C GLY A 13 16.28 -10.46 28.32
N SER A 14 14.99 -10.72 28.60
CA SER A 14 13.87 -9.97 28.01
C SER A 14 13.86 -8.50 28.48
N CYS A 15 14.09 -8.25 29.78
CA CYS A 15 14.22 -6.89 30.31
C CYS A 15 15.40 -6.13 29.68
N LEU A 16 16.55 -6.78 29.54
CA LEU A 16 17.72 -6.18 28.88
C LEU A 16 17.43 -5.81 27.43
N ALA A 17 16.77 -6.69 26.68
CA ALA A 17 16.37 -6.40 25.30
C ALA A 17 15.42 -5.20 25.23
N ILE A 18 14.39 -5.14 26.10
CA ILE A 18 13.46 -4.01 26.17
C ILE A 18 14.20 -2.69 26.43
N LEU A 19 15.18 -2.67 27.34
CA LEU A 19 16.00 -1.47 27.59
C LEU A 19 16.76 -1.02 26.35
N GLY A 20 17.32 -1.97 25.58
CA GLY A 20 17.96 -1.69 24.30
C GLY A 20 17.00 -1.06 23.29
N TRP A 21 15.80 -1.62 23.16
CA TRP A 21 14.76 -1.10 22.27
C TRP A 21 14.24 0.28 22.68
N LEU A 22 14.05 0.51 23.97
CA LEU A 22 13.70 1.82 24.50
C LEU A 22 14.80 2.85 24.21
N ALA A 23 16.06 2.47 24.29
CA ALA A 23 17.17 3.35 23.90
C ALA A 23 17.11 3.72 22.41
N LEU A 24 16.78 2.77 21.52
CA LEU A 24 16.61 3.05 20.09
C LEU A 24 15.40 3.95 19.80
N LEU A 25 14.27 3.73 20.47
CA LEU A 25 13.02 4.47 20.24
C LEU A 25 13.03 5.88 20.86
N LEU A 26 13.50 6.01 22.10
CA LEU A 26 13.35 7.23 22.89
C LEU A 26 14.56 8.15 22.87
N LEU A 27 15.74 7.65 22.48
CA LEU A 27 16.99 8.42 22.48
C LEU A 27 17.57 8.63 21.06
N PRO A 28 16.79 9.05 20.03
CA PRO A 28 17.29 9.16 18.66
C PRO A 28 18.37 10.24 18.49
N ARG A 29 18.41 11.21 19.40
CA ARG A 29 19.41 12.30 19.41
C ARG A 29 20.74 11.89 20.06
N TRP A 30 20.75 10.85 20.90
CA TRP A 30 21.91 10.42 21.68
C TRP A 30 22.57 9.22 20.99
N ARG A 31 22.95 9.41 19.73
CA ARG A 31 23.35 8.33 18.80
C ARG A 31 24.46 7.44 19.37
N GLY A 32 25.41 8.01 20.10
CA GLY A 32 26.50 7.24 20.73
C GLY A 32 26.00 6.31 21.82
N LEU A 33 25.15 6.82 22.74
CA LEU A 33 24.64 6.03 23.86
C LEU A 33 23.71 4.91 23.38
N SER A 34 22.77 5.22 22.49
CA SER A 34 21.86 4.20 21.94
C SER A 34 22.62 3.16 21.12
N ALA A 35 23.61 3.56 20.31
CA ALA A 35 24.42 2.63 19.54
C ALA A 35 25.32 1.74 20.39
N ILE A 36 25.88 2.25 21.49
CA ILE A 36 26.70 1.42 22.40
C ILE A 36 25.82 0.42 23.14
N LEU A 37 24.70 0.88 23.71
CA LEU A 37 23.82 0.01 24.49
C LEU A 37 23.17 -1.06 23.60
N ALA A 38 22.48 -0.65 22.52
CA ALA A 38 21.73 -1.55 21.66
C ALA A 38 22.58 -2.22 20.57
N GLY A 39 23.74 -1.66 20.21
CA GLY A 39 24.60 -2.18 19.15
C GLY A 39 25.81 -2.99 19.62
N ALA A 40 26.13 -2.97 20.92
CA ALA A 40 27.29 -3.67 21.46
C ALA A 40 27.02 -4.32 22.81
N VAL A 41 26.74 -3.52 23.85
CA VAL A 41 26.73 -4.01 25.24
C VAL A 41 25.62 -5.03 25.48
N ILE A 42 24.36 -4.68 25.20
CA ILE A 42 23.21 -5.55 25.48
C ILE A 42 23.26 -6.82 24.61
N PRO A 43 23.44 -6.73 23.27
CA PRO A 43 23.58 -7.93 22.45
C PRO A 43 24.75 -8.82 22.86
N ALA A 44 25.88 -8.27 23.29
CA ALA A 44 27.02 -9.07 23.76
C ALA A 44 26.67 -9.85 25.02
N VAL A 45 26.00 -9.23 26.00
CA VAL A 45 25.54 -9.92 27.22
C VAL A 45 24.55 -11.04 26.89
N LEU A 46 23.57 -10.78 26.02
CA LEU A 46 22.60 -11.79 25.57
C LEU A 46 23.30 -12.95 24.83
N SER A 47 24.28 -12.62 23.97
CA SER A 47 25.07 -13.61 23.21
C SER A 47 25.96 -14.45 24.12
N LEU A 48 26.51 -13.88 25.20
CA LEU A 48 27.23 -14.64 26.22
C LEU A 48 26.31 -15.63 26.93
N GLY A 49 25.08 -15.20 27.28
CA GLY A 49 24.07 -16.09 27.84
C GLY A 49 23.72 -17.25 26.88
N TYR A 50 23.51 -16.94 25.60
CA TYR A 50 23.32 -17.93 24.53
C TYR A 50 24.48 -18.92 24.46
N LEU A 51 25.73 -18.42 24.43
CA LEU A 51 26.93 -19.25 24.33
C LEU A 51 27.03 -20.24 25.49
N VAL A 52 26.76 -19.79 26.72
CA VAL A 52 26.77 -20.67 27.91
C VAL A 52 25.70 -21.74 27.81
N LEU A 53 24.46 -21.39 27.42
CA LEU A 53 23.38 -22.36 27.29
C LEU A 53 23.68 -23.42 26.23
N VAL A 54 24.20 -23.02 25.08
CA VAL A 54 24.60 -23.98 24.03
C VAL A 54 25.77 -24.84 24.51
N ALA A 55 26.84 -24.25 25.05
CA ALA A 55 28.01 -25.01 25.49
C ALA A 55 27.69 -26.07 26.56
N VAL A 56 26.72 -25.80 27.44
CA VAL A 56 26.35 -26.71 28.53
C VAL A 56 25.31 -27.74 28.10
N PHE A 57 24.27 -27.34 27.35
CA PHE A 57 23.08 -28.19 27.14
C PHE A 57 22.97 -28.77 25.72
N TRP A 58 23.88 -28.46 24.80
CA TRP A 58 23.81 -28.92 23.40
C TRP A 58 23.80 -30.44 23.26
N SER A 59 24.66 -31.16 24.01
CA SER A 59 24.80 -32.62 23.90
C SER A 59 23.58 -33.41 24.38
N GLU A 60 22.68 -32.78 25.14
CA GLU A 60 21.49 -33.42 25.70
C GLU A 60 20.25 -33.29 24.81
N ALA A 61 20.32 -32.42 23.79
CA ALA A 61 19.19 -32.15 22.91
C ALA A 61 18.99 -33.25 21.86
N LYS A 62 17.72 -33.57 21.59
CA LYS A 62 17.32 -34.52 20.55
C LYS A 62 16.79 -33.73 19.36
N GLY A 63 17.54 -33.66 18.27
CA GLY A 63 17.14 -32.97 17.06
C GLY A 63 18.32 -32.58 16.18
N ASP A 64 18.03 -32.06 15.01
CA ASP A 64 19.01 -31.57 14.04
C ASP A 64 18.40 -30.46 13.16
N PHE A 65 19.21 -29.91 12.25
CA PHE A 65 18.80 -28.84 11.33
C PHE A 65 18.40 -29.35 9.94
N SER A 66 18.25 -30.66 9.75
CA SER A 66 17.98 -31.26 8.43
C SER A 66 16.50 -31.24 8.03
N ALA A 67 15.60 -31.20 9.03
CA ALA A 67 14.16 -31.17 8.83
C ALA A 67 13.45 -30.32 9.89
N LEU A 68 12.22 -29.87 9.59
CA LEU A 68 11.40 -29.08 10.52
C LEU A 68 11.16 -29.81 11.84
N ASP A 69 10.90 -31.12 11.79
CA ASP A 69 10.71 -31.95 12.98
C ASP A 69 11.98 -32.04 13.85
N GLY A 70 13.16 -32.05 13.21
CA GLY A 70 14.45 -32.02 13.91
C GLY A 70 14.63 -30.72 14.69
N ILE A 71 14.28 -29.58 14.07
CA ILE A 71 14.31 -28.27 14.72
C ILE A 71 13.31 -28.24 15.89
N ALA A 72 12.09 -28.74 15.68
CA ALA A 72 11.08 -28.84 16.75
C ALA A 72 11.60 -29.66 17.95
N GLY A 73 12.34 -30.74 17.69
CA GLY A 73 13.02 -31.54 18.71
C GLY A 73 14.04 -30.74 19.53
N LEU A 74 14.88 -29.93 18.89
CA LEU A 74 15.83 -29.05 19.59
C LEU A 74 15.11 -28.07 20.53
N PHE A 75 14.02 -27.46 20.05
CA PHE A 75 13.22 -26.50 20.82
C PHE A 75 12.33 -27.14 21.91
N ALA A 76 12.19 -28.46 21.93
CA ALA A 76 11.56 -29.16 23.06
C ALA A 76 12.42 -29.13 24.34
N SER A 77 13.73 -28.89 24.21
CA SER A 77 14.65 -28.67 25.34
C SER A 77 14.51 -27.24 25.87
N ARG A 78 14.08 -27.07 27.14
CA ARG A 78 13.91 -25.73 27.75
C ARG A 78 15.18 -24.85 27.69
N PRO A 79 16.39 -25.36 28.00
CA PRO A 79 17.62 -24.58 27.85
C PRO A 79 17.89 -24.13 26.41
N LEU A 80 17.65 -24.97 25.40
CA LEU A 80 17.87 -24.61 24.00
C LEU A 80 16.76 -23.70 23.46
N LEU A 81 15.52 -23.85 23.93
CA LEU A 81 14.45 -22.89 23.68
C LEU A 81 14.81 -21.50 24.20
N LEU A 82 15.34 -21.42 25.43
CA LEU A 82 15.84 -20.17 25.98
C LEU A 82 17.04 -19.62 25.19
N ALA A 83 17.97 -20.49 24.78
CA ALA A 83 19.08 -20.07 23.92
C ALA A 83 18.55 -19.47 22.61
N GLY A 84 17.61 -20.13 21.93
CA GLY A 84 16.96 -19.58 20.74
C GLY A 84 16.26 -18.26 21.00
N TRP A 85 15.61 -18.08 22.16
CA TRP A 85 15.01 -16.80 22.55
C TRP A 85 16.06 -15.69 22.74
N LEU A 86 17.15 -15.95 23.46
CA LEU A 86 18.24 -14.98 23.64
C LEU A 86 18.92 -14.63 22.31
N HIS A 87 19.03 -15.61 21.39
CA HIS A 87 19.50 -15.38 20.03
C HIS A 87 18.62 -14.37 19.30
N TYR A 88 17.29 -14.57 19.30
CA TYR A 88 16.36 -13.62 18.68
C TYR A 88 16.48 -12.22 19.31
N LEU A 89 16.46 -12.12 20.64
CA LEU A 89 16.60 -10.84 21.32
C LEU A 89 17.90 -10.10 20.96
N ALA A 90 19.03 -10.82 20.89
CA ALA A 90 20.32 -10.24 20.58
C ALA A 90 20.40 -9.75 19.12
N PHE A 91 20.04 -10.61 18.16
CA PHE A 91 20.16 -10.31 16.75
C PHE A 91 19.11 -9.32 16.26
N ASP A 92 17.88 -9.36 16.77
CA ASP A 92 16.86 -8.37 16.42
C ASP A 92 17.25 -6.98 16.95
N LEU A 93 17.85 -6.90 18.14
CA LEU A 93 18.34 -5.63 18.68
C LEU A 93 19.53 -5.08 17.89
N LEU A 94 20.47 -5.94 17.48
CA LEU A 94 21.57 -5.56 16.56
C LEU A 94 21.03 -5.04 15.23
N LEU A 95 20.04 -5.73 14.66
CA LEU A 95 19.35 -5.34 13.44
C LEU A 95 18.64 -4.00 13.61
N GLY A 96 17.88 -3.80 14.70
CA GLY A 96 17.22 -2.54 15.01
C GLY A 96 18.19 -1.37 15.12
N ASN A 97 19.33 -1.58 15.77
CA ASN A 97 20.41 -0.59 15.83
C ASN A 97 21.00 -0.30 14.44
N TRP A 98 21.26 -1.33 13.63
CA TRP A 98 21.75 -1.16 12.27
C TRP A 98 20.76 -0.37 11.40
N ILE A 99 19.47 -0.73 11.46
CA ILE A 99 18.36 -0.04 10.76
C ILE A 99 18.33 1.44 11.15
N LEU A 100 18.34 1.76 12.44
CA LEU A 100 18.27 3.15 12.92
C LEU A 100 19.48 3.97 12.50
N ARG A 101 20.70 3.40 12.57
CA ARG A 101 21.91 4.12 12.15
C ARG A 101 21.88 4.42 10.65
N ARG A 102 21.50 3.43 9.84
CA ARG A 102 21.44 3.59 8.39
C ARG A 102 20.31 4.54 7.98
N SER A 103 19.17 4.53 8.67
CA SER A 103 18.10 5.50 8.43
C SER A 103 18.54 6.94 8.75
N GLN A 104 19.40 7.12 9.75
CA GLN A 104 19.97 8.43 10.10
C GLN A 104 20.98 8.92 9.06
N GLU A 105 21.79 8.03 8.47
CA GLU A 105 22.68 8.34 7.34
C GLU A 105 21.88 8.80 6.11
N GLU A 106 20.70 8.22 5.90
CA GLU A 106 19.77 8.58 4.82
C GLU A 106 18.81 9.73 5.18
N ALA A 107 18.98 10.35 6.35
CA ALA A 107 18.16 11.45 6.87
C ALA A 107 16.64 11.15 6.92
N ILE A 108 16.26 9.88 7.11
CA ILE A 108 14.86 9.47 7.26
C ILE A 108 14.35 9.96 8.62
N PRO A 109 13.20 10.66 8.68
CA PRO A 109 12.63 11.15 9.94
C PRO A 109 12.37 10.02 10.95
N HIS A 110 12.80 10.21 12.20
CA HIS A 110 12.64 9.21 13.27
C HIS A 110 11.19 8.80 13.50
N LEU A 111 10.24 9.71 13.28
CA LEU A 111 8.80 9.41 13.43
C LEU A 111 8.33 8.31 12.46
N LEU A 112 8.91 8.24 11.26
CA LEU A 112 8.64 7.16 10.31
C LEU A 112 9.36 5.87 10.67
N MET A 113 10.50 5.98 11.36
CA MET A 113 11.26 4.83 11.84
C MET A 113 10.67 4.19 13.09
N ALA A 114 9.95 4.93 13.93
CA ALA A 114 9.31 4.39 15.14
C ALA A 114 8.43 3.14 14.85
N PRO A 115 7.48 3.15 13.90
CA PRO A 115 6.72 1.94 13.57
C PRO A 115 7.59 0.83 12.97
N VAL A 116 8.60 1.16 12.16
CA VAL A 116 9.54 0.17 11.61
C VAL A 116 10.33 -0.51 12.72
N LEU A 117 10.81 0.24 13.71
CA LEU A 117 11.52 -0.29 14.88
C LEU A 117 10.60 -1.14 15.77
N LEU A 118 9.34 -0.75 15.96
CA LEU A 118 8.36 -1.56 16.69
C LEU A 118 8.05 -2.88 15.98
N VAL A 119 7.92 -2.85 14.65
CA VAL A 119 7.76 -4.08 13.86
C VAL A 119 9.05 -4.92 13.89
N THR A 120 10.23 -4.30 13.86
CA THR A 120 11.52 -5.03 14.00
C THR A 120 11.63 -5.68 15.38
N PHE A 121 11.18 -5.01 16.43
CA PHE A 121 11.17 -5.56 17.79
C PHE A 121 10.31 -6.81 17.92
N LEU A 122 9.14 -6.82 17.28
CA LEU A 122 8.21 -7.96 17.34
C LEU A 122 8.53 -9.05 16.30
N PHE A 123 9.03 -8.63 15.15
CA PHE A 123 9.20 -9.44 13.94
C PHE A 123 10.45 -8.96 13.17
N GLY A 124 11.66 -9.24 13.68
CA GLY A 124 12.93 -8.76 13.14
C GLY A 124 13.01 -8.73 11.60
N PRO A 125 12.81 -9.85 10.90
CA PRO A 125 12.85 -9.90 9.44
C PRO A 125 11.80 -9.02 8.74
N PHE A 126 10.61 -8.88 9.31
CA PHE A 126 9.57 -8.01 8.76
C PHE A 126 9.97 -6.54 8.91
N GLY A 127 10.49 -6.16 10.07
CA GLY A 127 11.05 -4.82 10.29
C GLY A 127 12.17 -4.47 9.32
N TYR A 128 13.06 -5.42 9.02
CA TYR A 128 14.10 -5.27 8.00
C TYR A 128 13.54 -5.00 6.60
N VAL A 129 12.57 -5.81 6.14
CA VAL A 129 11.92 -5.59 4.84
C VAL A 129 11.21 -4.23 4.82
N ALA A 130 10.47 -3.87 5.88
CA ALA A 130 9.81 -2.58 6.00
C ALA A 130 10.82 -1.41 5.91
N TYR A 131 11.98 -1.54 6.54
CA TYR A 131 13.07 -0.57 6.42
C TYR A 131 13.59 -0.47 4.98
N LEU A 132 13.87 -1.59 4.31
CA LEU A 132 14.36 -1.59 2.93
C LEU A 132 13.37 -0.91 1.98
N LEU A 133 12.07 -1.16 2.17
CA LEU A 133 11.02 -0.50 1.39
C LEU A 133 11.01 1.01 1.64
N LEU A 134 11.07 1.42 2.90
CA LEU A 134 11.12 2.83 3.28
C LEU A 134 12.38 3.53 2.73
N GLU A 135 13.55 2.89 2.87
CA GLU A 135 14.83 3.37 2.34
C GLU A 135 14.76 3.52 0.81
N ALA A 136 14.22 2.52 0.11
CA ALA A 136 14.02 2.57 -1.33
C ALA A 136 13.11 3.73 -1.73
N CYS A 137 11.99 3.93 -1.03
CA CYS A 137 11.08 5.05 -1.27
C CYS A 137 11.78 6.40 -1.09
N PHE A 138 12.53 6.59 0.01
CA PHE A 138 13.27 7.82 0.26
C PHE A 138 14.41 8.06 -0.76
N ARG A 139 15.04 6.98 -1.24
CA ARG A 139 16.07 7.05 -2.28
C ARG A 139 15.50 7.34 -3.66
N LEU A 140 14.31 6.84 -3.98
CA LEU A 140 13.58 7.12 -5.22
C LEU A 140 13.02 8.55 -5.22
N ALA A 141 12.54 9.02 -4.06
CA ALA A 141 12.02 10.37 -3.91
C ALA A 141 13.08 11.47 -4.09
N ARG A 142 14.38 11.13 -4.02
CA ARG A 142 15.47 12.06 -4.35
C ARG A 142 15.55 12.25 -5.87
N GLU A 143 15.37 13.50 -6.30
CA GLU A 143 15.25 13.96 -7.69
C GLU A 143 16.27 13.31 -8.64
N ASP A 144 17.51 13.10 -8.18
CA ASP A 144 18.61 12.52 -8.97
C ASP A 144 18.39 11.10 -9.52
N ARG A 145 17.57 10.24 -8.89
CA ARG A 145 17.36 8.86 -9.38
C ARG A 145 16.25 8.78 -10.41
N ILE A 146 15.16 9.52 -10.21
CA ILE A 146 14.07 9.60 -11.18
C ILE A 146 14.60 10.23 -12.47
N ALA A 147 15.39 11.30 -12.37
CA ALA A 147 16.09 11.90 -13.51
C ALA A 147 16.97 10.89 -14.27
N ARG A 148 17.70 10.03 -13.55
CA ARG A 148 18.54 8.98 -14.18
C ARG A 148 17.74 7.84 -14.80
N LEU A 149 16.61 7.45 -14.21
CA LEU A 149 15.70 6.46 -14.81
C LEU A 149 15.04 7.01 -16.07
N GLN A 150 14.60 8.27 -16.05
CA GLN A 150 14.08 8.99 -17.20
C GLN A 150 15.12 9.10 -18.32
N ALA A 151 16.39 9.39 -17.98
CA ALA A 151 17.48 9.46 -18.96
C ALA A 151 17.76 8.14 -19.70
N ARG A 152 17.25 7.01 -19.21
CA ARG A 152 17.34 5.70 -19.88
C ARG A 152 16.12 5.40 -20.77
N LEU A 153 15.07 6.20 -20.69
CA LEU A 153 13.90 6.05 -21.56
C LEU A 153 14.22 6.56 -22.97
N PRO A 154 13.62 5.98 -24.02
CA PRO A 154 13.79 6.46 -25.39
C PRO A 154 13.44 7.94 -25.53
N ALA A 155 14.22 8.69 -26.31
CA ALA A 155 14.06 10.14 -26.50
C ALA A 155 12.70 10.62 -27.07
N TRP A 156 11.82 9.70 -27.48
CA TRP A 156 10.45 9.99 -27.90
C TRP A 156 9.44 9.96 -26.73
N LEU A 157 9.82 9.47 -25.55
CA LEU A 157 9.11 9.78 -24.31
C LEU A 157 9.52 11.19 -23.89
N PRO A 158 8.56 12.09 -23.61
CA PRO A 158 8.88 13.47 -23.23
C PRO A 158 9.73 13.52 -21.95
N ASP A 159 10.23 14.71 -21.63
CA ASP A 159 10.74 15.15 -20.31
C ASP A 159 9.66 14.96 -19.22
N LEU A 160 9.22 13.72 -19.02
CA LEU A 160 8.13 13.30 -18.15
C LEU A 160 8.66 13.26 -16.74
N GLU A 161 8.81 14.45 -16.14
CA GLU A 161 9.01 14.58 -14.72
C GLU A 161 7.91 13.80 -14.00
N LEU A 162 8.29 12.82 -13.18
CA LEU A 162 7.38 12.11 -12.30
C LEU A 162 7.45 12.76 -10.93
N GLU A 163 6.30 13.02 -10.31
CA GLU A 163 6.32 13.53 -8.94
C GLU A 163 6.93 12.47 -8.00
N PRO A 164 8.04 12.77 -7.31
CA PRO A 164 8.84 11.72 -6.67
C PRO A 164 8.14 11.00 -5.52
N ARG A 165 7.25 11.68 -4.80
CA ARG A 165 6.59 11.14 -3.60
C ARG A 165 5.49 10.17 -3.99
N LEU A 166 4.65 10.53 -4.94
CA LEU A 166 3.62 9.66 -5.52
C LEU A 166 4.25 8.44 -6.21
N THR A 167 5.34 8.65 -6.94
CA THR A 167 6.11 7.56 -7.58
C THR A 167 6.65 6.58 -6.55
N SER A 168 7.24 7.08 -5.46
CA SER A 168 7.76 6.25 -4.39
C SER A 168 6.65 5.47 -3.69
N ALA A 169 5.50 6.10 -3.42
CA ALA A 169 4.34 5.43 -2.85
C ALA A 169 3.79 4.33 -3.77
N ALA A 170 3.79 4.54 -5.08
CA ALA A 170 3.39 3.51 -6.04
C ALA A 170 4.33 2.31 -6.04
N PHE A 171 5.65 2.53 -6.02
CA PHE A 171 6.62 1.45 -5.92
C PHE A 171 6.55 0.73 -4.57
N ALA A 172 6.23 1.44 -3.48
CA ALA A 172 5.96 0.81 -2.19
C ALA A 172 4.79 -0.17 -2.27
N MET A 173 3.71 0.20 -2.97
CA MET A 173 2.54 -0.66 -3.18
C MET A 173 2.88 -1.91 -4.00
N LEU A 174 3.65 -1.75 -5.08
CA LEU A 174 4.11 -2.89 -5.88
C LEU A 174 5.04 -3.81 -5.08
N ALA A 175 5.87 -3.24 -4.22
CA ALA A 175 6.75 -4.03 -3.37
C ALA A 175 5.97 -4.75 -2.26
N LEU A 176 4.89 -4.16 -1.74
CA LEU A 176 3.97 -4.80 -0.80
C LEU A 176 3.20 -5.96 -1.44
N ALA A 177 2.98 -5.92 -2.76
CA ALA A 177 2.38 -7.05 -3.46
C ALA A 177 3.24 -8.32 -3.41
N VAL A 178 4.55 -8.22 -3.21
CA VAL A 178 5.43 -9.41 -3.12
C VAL A 178 5.07 -10.31 -1.94
N PRO A 179 5.06 -9.84 -0.67
CA PRO A 179 4.62 -10.68 0.44
C PRO A 179 3.16 -11.10 0.33
N THR A 180 2.29 -10.29 -0.27
CA THR A 180 0.89 -10.67 -0.53
C THR A 180 0.77 -11.82 -1.54
N VAL A 181 1.61 -11.85 -2.58
CA VAL A 181 1.72 -13.00 -3.51
C VAL A 181 2.26 -14.22 -2.77
N LEU A 182 3.28 -14.07 -1.93
CA LEU A 182 3.81 -15.19 -1.16
C LEU A 182 2.75 -15.77 -0.21
N ALA A 183 1.95 -14.92 0.44
CA ALA A 183 0.84 -15.33 1.27
C ALA A 183 -0.23 -16.07 0.44
N TRP A 184 -0.58 -15.53 -0.73
CA TRP A 184 -1.48 -16.17 -1.68
C TRP A 184 -1.02 -17.58 -2.11
N LEU A 185 0.29 -17.80 -2.25
CA LEU A 185 0.84 -19.10 -2.66
C LEU A 185 0.78 -20.18 -1.57
N ILE A 186 0.66 -19.81 -0.29
CA ILE A 186 0.73 -20.74 0.84
C ILE A 186 -0.56 -20.84 1.65
N ASP A 187 -1.43 -19.84 1.56
CA ASP A 187 -2.67 -19.77 2.33
C ASP A 187 -3.89 -20.01 1.44
N ILE A 188 -4.40 -21.24 1.51
CA ILE A 188 -5.52 -21.73 0.70
C ILE A 188 -6.90 -21.26 1.18
N ARG A 189 -6.98 -20.43 2.24
CA ARG A 189 -8.25 -20.01 2.83
C ARG A 189 -9.00 -19.07 1.88
N GLN A 190 -10.31 -19.26 1.83
CA GLN A 190 -11.20 -18.46 0.99
C GLN A 190 -12.11 -17.56 1.83
N PHE A 191 -12.40 -16.38 1.28
CA PHE A 191 -13.44 -15.48 1.75
C PHE A 191 -14.50 -15.31 0.65
N GLN A 192 -15.74 -15.70 0.92
CA GLN A 192 -16.85 -15.66 -0.04
C GLN A 192 -16.56 -16.41 -1.37
N GLY A 193 -15.91 -17.57 -1.29
CA GLY A 193 -15.62 -18.42 -2.46
C GLY A 193 -14.46 -17.95 -3.35
N VAL A 194 -13.74 -16.90 -2.94
CA VAL A 194 -12.52 -16.43 -3.58
C VAL A 194 -11.39 -16.47 -2.55
N ASP A 195 -10.17 -16.74 -3.00
CA ASP A 195 -8.98 -16.66 -2.16
C ASP A 195 -8.85 -15.30 -1.45
N THR A 196 -8.53 -15.34 -0.16
CA THR A 196 -8.54 -14.15 0.71
C THR A 196 -7.52 -13.08 0.30
N TRP A 197 -6.41 -13.46 -0.33
CA TRP A 197 -5.31 -12.57 -0.71
C TRP A 197 -5.50 -11.88 -2.07
N ILE A 198 -6.45 -12.36 -2.89
CA ILE A 198 -6.75 -11.76 -4.20
C ILE A 198 -7.25 -10.32 -4.08
N LYS A 199 -8.02 -10.00 -3.03
CA LYS A 199 -8.51 -8.62 -2.82
C LYS A 199 -7.35 -7.66 -2.50
N PRO A 200 -6.49 -7.90 -1.49
CA PRO A 200 -5.28 -7.11 -1.27
C PRO A 200 -4.45 -6.89 -2.55
N LEU A 201 -4.14 -7.95 -3.32
CA LEU A 201 -3.34 -7.84 -4.55
C LEU A 201 -3.96 -6.90 -5.58
N LYS A 202 -5.28 -7.00 -5.79
CA LYS A 202 -5.99 -6.09 -6.70
C LYS A 202 -5.89 -4.65 -6.24
N PHE A 203 -6.00 -4.39 -4.93
CA PHE A 203 -5.86 -3.05 -4.37
C PHE A 203 -4.43 -2.51 -4.52
N GLU A 204 -3.41 -3.29 -4.15
CA GLU A 204 -2.00 -2.87 -4.28
C GLU A 204 -1.63 -2.50 -5.72
N ILE A 205 -2.01 -3.33 -6.70
CA ILE A 205 -1.70 -3.10 -8.12
C ILE A 205 -2.48 -1.90 -8.68
N SER A 206 -3.78 -1.82 -8.40
CA SER A 206 -4.63 -0.73 -8.91
C SER A 206 -4.26 0.62 -8.29
N VAL A 207 -3.95 0.64 -7.00
CA VAL A 207 -3.44 1.82 -6.29
C VAL A 207 -2.09 2.25 -6.85
N ALA A 208 -1.16 1.32 -7.08
CA ALA A 208 0.12 1.66 -7.68
C ALA A 208 -0.06 2.36 -9.03
N PHE A 209 -0.95 1.82 -9.87
CA PHE A 209 -1.28 2.41 -11.16
C PHE A 209 -1.94 3.79 -11.03
N TYR A 210 -2.85 3.97 -10.07
CA TYR A 210 -3.46 5.25 -9.74
C TYR A 210 -2.42 6.30 -9.31
N LEU A 211 -1.54 5.94 -8.37
CA LEU A 211 -0.49 6.82 -7.87
C LEU A 211 0.52 7.20 -8.98
N LEU A 212 0.91 6.26 -9.85
CA LEU A 212 1.74 6.55 -11.02
C LEU A 212 1.04 7.49 -12.01
N THR A 213 -0.28 7.33 -12.20
CA THR A 213 -1.06 8.24 -13.05
C THR A 213 -1.02 9.66 -12.52
N LEU A 214 -1.24 9.84 -11.20
CA LEU A 214 -1.13 11.16 -10.58
C LEU A 214 0.29 11.72 -10.61
N ALA A 215 1.30 10.87 -10.37
CA ALA A 215 2.71 11.23 -10.42
C ALA A 215 3.11 11.76 -11.80
N LEU A 216 2.60 11.13 -12.86
CA LEU A 216 2.82 11.50 -14.25
C LEU A 216 2.24 12.87 -14.59
N PHE A 217 1.04 13.14 -14.11
CA PHE A 217 0.37 14.38 -14.46
C PHE A 217 0.89 15.55 -13.63
N LEU A 218 1.21 15.37 -12.34
CA LEU A 218 1.31 16.49 -11.37
C LEU A 218 2.33 17.56 -11.77
N PRO A 219 3.48 17.22 -12.39
CA PRO A 219 4.42 18.21 -12.92
C PRO A 219 3.87 19.06 -14.09
N LEU A 220 2.80 18.63 -14.76
CA LEU A 220 2.12 19.42 -15.80
C LEU A 220 1.32 20.60 -15.20
N ALA A 221 1.03 20.59 -13.90
CA ALA A 221 0.41 21.72 -13.23
C ALA A 221 1.44 22.80 -12.85
N SER A 222 1.00 24.05 -12.80
CA SER A 222 1.87 25.17 -12.48
C SER A 222 2.45 25.06 -11.07
N GLU A 223 3.69 25.55 -10.86
CA GLU A 223 4.29 25.66 -9.52
C GLU A 223 3.39 26.45 -8.57
N ARG A 224 2.76 27.52 -9.07
CA ARG A 224 1.79 28.33 -8.33
C ARG A 224 0.60 27.51 -7.84
N PHE A 225 0.09 26.58 -8.64
CA PHE A 225 -0.96 25.67 -8.21
C PHE A 225 -0.43 24.65 -7.21
N ARG A 226 0.73 24.04 -7.48
CA ARG A 226 1.36 23.04 -6.60
C ARG A 226 1.67 23.58 -5.19
N SER A 227 1.94 24.88 -5.05
CA SER A 227 2.14 25.54 -3.75
C SER A 227 0.84 25.87 -2.99
N THR A 228 -0.33 25.79 -3.63
CA THR A 228 -1.62 25.99 -2.94
C THR A 228 -1.97 24.83 -2.02
N TRP A 229 -2.99 25.02 -1.18
CA TRP A 229 -3.54 23.92 -0.38
C TRP A 229 -4.05 22.76 -1.27
N ALA A 230 -4.73 23.06 -2.39
CA ALA A 230 -5.29 22.07 -3.30
C ALA A 230 -4.20 21.28 -4.05
N GLY A 231 -3.10 21.96 -4.45
CA GLY A 231 -1.94 21.29 -5.04
C GLY A 231 -1.24 20.35 -4.05
N ARG A 232 -1.03 20.81 -2.81
CA ARG A 232 -0.43 19.98 -1.74
C ARG A 232 -1.32 18.82 -1.31
N TYR A 233 -2.64 18.94 -1.49
CA TYR A 233 -3.61 17.89 -1.17
C TYR A 233 -3.41 16.63 -2.01
N ILE A 234 -2.96 16.75 -3.26
CA ILE A 234 -2.82 15.64 -4.21
C ILE A 234 -1.72 14.66 -3.77
N VAL A 235 -0.84 15.05 -2.84
CA VAL A 235 0.28 14.21 -2.38
C VAL A 235 -0.09 13.49 -1.08
N TRP A 236 0.00 14.15 0.08
CA TRP A 236 -0.10 13.46 1.37
C TRP A 236 -1.52 13.02 1.75
N PRO A 237 -2.56 13.86 1.57
CA PRO A 237 -3.95 13.43 1.70
C PRO A 237 -4.41 12.34 0.73
N VAL A 238 -3.61 12.01 -0.29
CA VAL A 238 -3.83 10.83 -1.14
C VAL A 238 -3.04 9.63 -0.62
N ILE A 239 -1.71 9.79 -0.46
CA ILE A 239 -0.78 8.72 -0.09
C ILE A 239 -1.14 8.08 1.26
N VAL A 240 -1.38 8.89 2.29
CA VAL A 240 -1.59 8.39 3.65
C VAL A 240 -2.85 7.52 3.77
N PRO A 241 -4.06 7.99 3.39
CA PRO A 241 -5.26 7.17 3.54
C PRO A 241 -5.21 5.91 2.66
N ILE A 242 -4.68 6.00 1.44
CA ILE A 242 -4.51 4.84 0.56
C ILE A 242 -3.64 3.76 1.19
N ILE A 243 -2.48 4.14 1.77
CA ILE A 243 -1.59 3.18 2.42
C ILE A 243 -2.32 2.50 3.58
N LEU A 244 -2.98 3.30 4.43
CA LEU A 244 -3.70 2.77 5.60
C LEU A 244 -4.83 1.84 5.17
N GLU A 245 -5.55 2.16 4.10
CA GLU A 245 -6.61 1.32 3.56
C GLU A 245 -6.08 -0.01 3.03
N VAL A 246 -5.00 -0.02 2.25
CA VAL A 246 -4.38 -1.27 1.77
C VAL A 246 -3.89 -2.14 2.93
N LEU A 247 -3.23 -1.54 3.92
CA LEU A 247 -2.78 -2.26 5.11
C LEU A 247 -3.96 -2.84 5.91
N TYR A 248 -5.04 -2.09 6.05
CA TYR A 248 -6.27 -2.56 6.71
C TYR A 248 -6.90 -3.73 5.94
N ILE A 249 -6.98 -3.63 4.61
CA ILE A 249 -7.52 -4.69 3.75
C ILE A 249 -6.67 -5.97 3.88
N ALA A 250 -5.35 -5.87 3.84
CA ALA A 250 -4.44 -7.00 4.04
C ALA A 250 -4.56 -7.61 5.44
N TRP A 251 -4.68 -6.78 6.48
CA TRP A 251 -4.89 -7.25 7.85
C TRP A 251 -6.20 -8.04 7.99
N ARG A 252 -7.31 -7.56 7.41
CA ARG A 252 -8.59 -8.28 7.42
C ARG A 252 -8.53 -9.57 6.61
N ALA A 253 -7.84 -9.57 5.47
CA ALA A 253 -7.60 -10.78 4.68
C ALA A 253 -6.84 -11.86 5.47
N SER A 254 -5.81 -11.49 6.23
CA SER A 254 -5.06 -12.45 7.07
C SER A 254 -5.92 -13.21 8.08
N ARG A 255 -7.07 -12.63 8.44
CA ARG A 255 -8.05 -13.17 9.38
C ARG A 255 -9.27 -13.80 8.69
N VAL A 256 -9.33 -13.77 7.35
CA VAL A 256 -10.49 -14.22 6.56
C VAL A 256 -11.75 -13.44 6.93
N GLU A 257 -11.60 -12.12 7.11
CA GLU A 257 -12.65 -11.24 7.56
C GLU A 257 -12.99 -10.15 6.52
N ALA A 258 -14.22 -9.65 6.53
CA ALA A 258 -14.64 -8.56 5.66
C ALA A 258 -13.90 -7.25 6.02
N SER A 259 -13.37 -6.52 5.05
CA SER A 259 -12.90 -5.12 5.22
C SER A 259 -13.98 -4.10 4.89
N HIS A 260 -14.87 -4.41 3.95
CA HIS A 260 -16.01 -3.57 3.58
C HIS A 260 -17.29 -4.18 4.16
N TYR A 261 -18.26 -3.35 4.54
CA TYR A 261 -19.52 -3.78 5.18
C TYR A 261 -19.32 -4.53 6.50
N ASN A 262 -18.18 -4.31 7.15
CA ASN A 262 -17.84 -4.94 8.41
C ASN A 262 -18.44 -4.17 9.58
N SER A 263 -19.60 -4.62 10.05
CA SER A 263 -20.30 -4.08 11.20
C SER A 263 -20.34 -5.02 12.40
N ASP A 264 -19.49 -6.07 12.40
CA ASP A 264 -19.53 -7.13 13.41
C ASP A 264 -19.07 -6.66 14.80
N SER A 265 -18.34 -5.54 14.87
CA SER A 265 -17.86 -4.94 16.12
C SER A 265 -17.73 -3.42 15.99
N THR A 266 -17.70 -2.72 17.13
CA THR A 266 -17.48 -1.26 17.16
C THR A 266 -16.18 -0.86 16.46
N LEU A 267 -15.10 -1.61 16.69
CA LEU A 267 -13.81 -1.37 16.02
C LEU A 267 -13.91 -1.63 14.51
N GLY A 268 -14.58 -2.72 14.10
CA GLY A 268 -14.82 -3.04 12.70
C GLY A 268 -15.57 -1.94 11.97
N ALA A 269 -16.67 -1.46 12.56
CA ALA A 269 -17.47 -0.37 12.01
C ALA A 269 -16.70 0.96 11.94
N ALA A 270 -15.91 1.29 12.97
CA ALA A 270 -15.09 2.49 12.99
C ALA A 270 -14.01 2.47 11.89
N LEU A 271 -13.33 1.34 11.71
CA LEU A 271 -12.31 1.18 10.66
C LEU A 271 -12.94 1.18 9.26
N TYR A 272 -14.12 0.57 9.08
CA TYR A 272 -14.88 0.65 7.84
C TYR A 272 -15.27 2.10 7.50
N MET A 273 -15.74 2.89 8.47
CA MET A 273 -16.02 4.31 8.26
C MET A 273 -14.76 5.11 7.91
N LEU A 274 -13.65 4.86 8.60
CA LEU A 274 -12.39 5.55 8.34
C LEU A 274 -11.88 5.27 6.92
N MET A 275 -12.03 4.03 6.45
CA MET A 275 -11.75 3.64 5.07
C MET A 275 -12.64 4.43 4.09
N GLY A 276 -13.93 4.59 4.39
CA GLY A 276 -14.83 5.45 3.60
C GLY A 276 -14.38 6.91 3.52
N VAL A 277 -13.89 7.48 4.63
CA VAL A 277 -13.30 8.83 4.66
C VAL A 277 -12.05 8.87 3.77
N GLY A 278 -11.16 7.88 3.90
CA GLY A 278 -9.97 7.73 3.06
C GLY A 278 -10.33 7.68 1.58
N ALA A 279 -11.31 6.86 1.22
CA ALA A 279 -11.83 6.73 -0.14
C ALA A 279 -12.29 8.06 -0.73
N VAL A 280 -13.04 8.86 0.03
CA VAL A 280 -13.43 10.21 -0.40
C VAL A 280 -12.21 11.11 -0.57
N MET A 281 -11.24 11.06 0.35
CA MET A 281 -10.05 11.91 0.30
C MET A 281 -9.22 11.68 -0.96
N PHE A 282 -8.89 10.44 -1.32
CA PHE A 282 -8.13 10.23 -2.54
C PHE A 282 -8.97 10.36 -3.81
N THR A 283 -10.29 10.13 -3.77
CA THR A 283 -11.16 10.25 -4.94
C THR A 283 -11.48 11.71 -5.31
N VAL A 284 -11.43 12.65 -4.35
CA VAL A 284 -11.61 14.09 -4.64
C VAL A 284 -10.34 14.74 -5.23
N ALA A 285 -9.15 14.16 -4.99
CA ALA A 285 -7.88 14.71 -5.46
C ALA A 285 -7.81 14.93 -6.99
N PRO A 286 -8.30 14.00 -7.85
CA PRO A 286 -8.47 14.24 -9.27
C PRO A 286 -9.25 15.51 -9.61
N GLY A 287 -10.26 15.87 -8.82
CA GLY A 287 -11.04 17.10 -9.03
C GLY A 287 -10.22 18.37 -8.80
N PHE A 288 -9.46 18.44 -7.70
CA PHE A 288 -8.52 19.54 -7.48
C PHE A 288 -7.48 19.63 -8.58
N PHE A 289 -7.08 18.47 -9.07
CA PHE A 289 -6.06 18.39 -10.09
C PHE A 289 -6.58 18.82 -11.47
N ALA A 290 -7.80 18.43 -11.85
CA ALA A 290 -8.49 18.94 -13.03
C ALA A 290 -8.54 20.47 -13.03
N TYR A 291 -8.86 21.09 -11.87
CA TYR A 291 -8.80 22.53 -11.71
C TYR A 291 -7.38 23.09 -11.94
N GLY A 292 -6.35 22.46 -11.37
CA GLY A 292 -4.95 22.85 -11.57
C GLY A 292 -4.52 22.86 -13.04
N LEU A 293 -4.91 21.84 -13.82
CA LEU A 293 -4.58 21.73 -15.25
C LEU A 293 -5.43 22.63 -16.15
N ALA A 294 -6.62 23.05 -15.70
CA ALA A 294 -7.46 24.01 -16.40
C ALA A 294 -6.92 25.46 -16.29
N ARG A 295 -5.98 25.73 -15.37
CA ARG A 295 -5.39 27.06 -15.22
C ARG A 295 -4.52 27.42 -16.42
N ARG A 296 -4.55 28.72 -16.78
CA ARG A 296 -3.74 29.30 -17.86
C ARG A 296 -2.23 29.22 -17.61
N ASP A 297 -1.82 29.12 -16.35
CA ASP A 297 -0.41 29.05 -15.95
C ASP A 297 0.16 27.63 -15.92
N ALA A 298 -0.66 26.59 -16.15
CA ALA A 298 -0.18 25.21 -16.25
C ALA A 298 0.58 24.95 -17.56
N ALA A 299 1.43 23.92 -17.57
CA ALA A 299 2.41 23.65 -18.62
C ALA A 299 1.83 23.74 -20.04
N SER A 300 2.60 24.32 -20.97
CA SER A 300 2.19 24.43 -22.37
C SER A 300 2.02 23.04 -22.99
N MET A 301 0.87 22.78 -23.58
CA MET A 301 0.56 21.51 -24.24
C MET A 301 -0.60 21.70 -25.24
N PRO A 302 -0.76 20.80 -26.22
CA PRO A 302 -1.90 20.84 -27.13
C PRO A 302 -3.24 20.83 -26.38
N GLU A 303 -4.21 21.63 -26.85
CA GLU A 303 -5.53 21.73 -26.20
C GLU A 303 -6.23 20.37 -26.05
N VAL A 304 -6.05 19.48 -27.03
CA VAL A 304 -6.57 18.10 -27.00
C VAL A 304 -6.08 17.36 -25.76
N MET A 305 -4.78 17.45 -25.48
CA MET A 305 -4.15 16.80 -24.32
C MET A 305 -4.70 17.40 -23.02
N ARG A 306 -4.67 18.73 -22.93
CA ARG A 306 -5.14 19.45 -21.74
C ARG A 306 -6.58 19.07 -21.39
N TRP A 307 -7.48 19.14 -22.37
CA TRP A 307 -8.90 18.85 -22.14
C TRP A 307 -9.18 17.38 -21.91
N SER A 308 -8.37 16.46 -22.47
CA SER A 308 -8.48 15.03 -22.12
C SER A 308 -8.09 14.75 -20.67
N LEU A 309 -7.03 15.39 -20.16
CA LEU A 309 -6.59 15.29 -18.77
C LEU A 309 -7.64 15.89 -17.82
N VAL A 310 -8.10 17.10 -18.12
CA VAL A 310 -9.11 17.80 -17.31
C VAL A 310 -10.42 17.01 -17.27
N ALA A 311 -10.92 16.52 -18.42
CA ALA A 311 -12.15 15.75 -18.48
C ALA A 311 -12.02 14.40 -17.75
N GLY A 312 -10.92 13.65 -17.98
CA GLY A 312 -10.67 12.38 -17.31
C GLY A 312 -10.64 12.51 -15.79
N LEU A 313 -9.86 13.48 -15.28
CA LEU A 313 -9.74 13.73 -13.84
C LEU A 313 -11.06 14.23 -13.22
N ALA A 314 -11.78 15.13 -13.90
CA ALA A 314 -13.06 15.65 -13.42
C ALA A 314 -14.12 14.54 -13.37
N LEU A 315 -14.23 13.71 -14.40
CA LEU A 315 -15.16 12.59 -14.44
C LEU A 315 -14.80 11.51 -13.42
N THR A 316 -13.52 11.27 -13.16
CA THR A 316 -13.09 10.40 -12.04
C THR A 316 -13.57 10.92 -10.71
N CYS A 317 -13.42 12.21 -10.43
CA CYS A 317 -13.91 12.80 -9.20
C CYS A 317 -15.44 12.68 -9.09
N VAL A 318 -16.19 13.05 -10.12
CA VAL A 318 -17.66 13.05 -10.10
C VAL A 318 -18.23 11.63 -10.01
N PHE A 319 -17.88 10.76 -10.95
CA PHE A 319 -18.44 9.40 -10.99
C PHE A 319 -17.83 8.50 -9.92
N GLY A 320 -16.56 8.68 -9.55
CA GLY A 320 -15.93 7.95 -8.45
C GLY A 320 -16.63 8.23 -7.12
N LEU A 321 -16.87 9.51 -6.78
CA LEU A 321 -17.59 9.88 -5.56
C LEU A 321 -19.05 9.43 -5.60
N LEU A 322 -19.77 9.65 -6.71
CA LEU A 322 -21.18 9.26 -6.83
C LEU A 322 -21.38 7.75 -6.67
N SER A 323 -20.65 6.96 -7.45
CA SER A 323 -20.76 5.49 -7.40
C SER A 323 -20.21 4.91 -6.10
N GLY A 324 -19.13 5.49 -5.55
CA GLY A 324 -18.56 5.09 -4.26
C GLY A 324 -19.50 5.35 -3.09
N ALA A 325 -20.19 6.49 -3.08
CA ALA A 325 -21.21 6.80 -2.07
C ALA A 325 -22.37 5.79 -2.12
N LEU A 326 -22.86 5.48 -3.32
CA LEU A 326 -23.94 4.50 -3.51
C LEU A 326 -23.52 3.09 -3.09
N LEU A 327 -22.30 2.67 -3.44
CA LEU A 327 -21.69 1.41 -2.98
C LEU A 327 -21.61 1.35 -1.46
N GLY A 328 -21.09 2.40 -0.82
CA GLY A 328 -20.92 2.48 0.63
C GLY A 328 -22.23 2.49 1.41
N SER A 329 -23.29 3.08 0.83
CA SER A 329 -24.63 3.13 1.43
C SER A 329 -25.49 1.88 1.21
N SER A 330 -25.04 0.97 0.34
CA SER A 330 -25.82 -0.22 -0.02
C SER A 330 -25.82 -1.25 1.11
N ALA A 331 -27.01 -1.61 1.59
CA ALA A 331 -27.19 -2.59 2.67
C ALA A 331 -26.90 -4.03 2.23
N THR A 332 -27.02 -4.33 0.93
CA THR A 332 -26.83 -5.68 0.35
C THR A 332 -25.45 -5.86 -0.28
N GLY A 333 -24.49 -4.99 0.05
CA GLY A 333 -23.17 -4.99 -0.57
C GLY A 333 -23.21 -4.36 -1.97
N HIS A 334 -22.38 -4.85 -2.89
CA HIS A 334 -22.29 -4.25 -4.23
C HIS A 334 -23.35 -4.76 -5.23
N TYR A 335 -24.08 -5.82 -4.88
CA TYR A 335 -25.16 -6.35 -5.69
C TYR A 335 -26.48 -5.66 -5.39
N VAL A 336 -27.27 -5.45 -6.44
CA VAL A 336 -28.62 -4.86 -6.37
C VAL A 336 -29.62 -5.82 -7.01
N GLY A 337 -30.68 -6.12 -6.25
CA GLY A 337 -31.70 -7.12 -6.61
C GLY A 337 -31.55 -8.41 -5.81
N THR A 338 -32.41 -9.38 -6.09
CA THR A 338 -32.36 -10.70 -5.44
C THR A 338 -31.22 -11.50 -6.05
N GLN A 339 -30.19 -11.80 -5.25
CA GLN A 339 -29.05 -12.61 -5.68
C GLN A 339 -29.51 -14.06 -5.91
N PRO A 340 -29.47 -14.59 -7.14
CA PRO A 340 -29.76 -16.00 -7.37
C PRO A 340 -28.60 -16.87 -6.85
N ALA A 341 -28.78 -18.20 -6.94
CA ALA A 341 -27.72 -19.20 -6.79
C ALA A 341 -26.46 -18.84 -7.64
N PRO A 342 -25.33 -19.58 -7.57
CA PRO A 342 -24.11 -19.21 -8.27
C PRO A 342 -24.39 -18.76 -9.70
N HIS A 343 -24.10 -17.49 -9.99
CA HIS A 343 -24.50 -16.85 -11.23
C HIS A 343 -23.26 -16.51 -12.06
N PRO A 344 -23.41 -16.40 -13.39
CA PRO A 344 -22.29 -16.03 -14.24
C PRO A 344 -21.72 -14.67 -13.85
N THR A 345 -20.41 -14.61 -13.74
CA THR A 345 -19.68 -13.37 -13.49
C THR A 345 -18.62 -13.16 -14.57
N VAL A 346 -18.26 -11.91 -14.82
CA VAL A 346 -17.13 -11.58 -15.70
C VAL A 346 -15.86 -12.16 -15.07
N PRO A 347 -15.09 -13.02 -15.79
CA PRO A 347 -13.83 -13.55 -15.29
C PRO A 347 -12.90 -12.43 -14.82
N LEU A 348 -12.07 -12.70 -13.82
CA LEU A 348 -11.16 -11.75 -13.15
C LEU A 348 -11.84 -10.64 -12.34
N PHE A 349 -12.86 -9.99 -12.87
CA PHE A 349 -13.55 -8.87 -12.21
C PHE A 349 -14.62 -9.33 -11.21
N GLY A 350 -15.24 -10.47 -11.47
CA GLY A 350 -16.32 -11.02 -10.65
C GLY A 350 -17.61 -10.20 -10.72
N TRP A 351 -17.77 -9.34 -11.73
CA TRP A 351 -18.99 -8.54 -11.91
C TRP A 351 -20.15 -9.41 -12.36
N SER A 352 -21.33 -9.21 -11.79
CA SER A 352 -22.51 -10.00 -12.18
C SER A 352 -22.90 -9.79 -13.64
N LEU A 353 -23.19 -10.89 -14.34
CA LEU A 353 -23.85 -10.87 -15.65
C LEU A 353 -25.37 -11.09 -15.54
N ALA A 354 -25.89 -11.40 -14.35
CA ALA A 354 -27.28 -11.76 -14.13
C ALA A 354 -28.10 -10.68 -13.40
N ILE A 355 -27.46 -9.92 -12.51
CA ILE A 355 -28.11 -8.89 -11.68
C ILE A 355 -27.36 -7.56 -11.72
N GLY A 356 -27.90 -6.53 -11.06
CA GLY A 356 -27.23 -5.25 -10.93
C GLY A 356 -25.95 -5.35 -10.09
N ASP A 357 -24.85 -4.78 -10.58
CA ASP A 357 -23.57 -4.70 -9.87
C ASP A 357 -23.00 -3.28 -9.95
N LEU A 358 -22.98 -2.59 -8.81
CA LEU A 358 -22.54 -1.20 -8.70
C LEU A 358 -21.03 -1.03 -9.01
N ARG A 359 -20.23 -2.10 -8.93
CA ARG A 359 -18.79 -2.05 -9.21
C ARG A 359 -18.47 -1.72 -10.66
N VAL A 360 -19.36 -2.04 -11.60
CA VAL A 360 -19.15 -1.75 -13.03
C VAL A 360 -19.08 -0.24 -13.26
N ALA A 361 -20.08 0.49 -12.78
CA ALA A 361 -20.10 1.95 -12.88
C ALA A 361 -18.97 2.59 -12.07
N HIS A 362 -18.65 2.03 -10.90
CA HIS A 362 -17.54 2.51 -10.08
C HIS A 362 -16.19 2.35 -10.77
N PHE A 363 -15.96 1.21 -11.42
CA PHE A 363 -14.76 0.95 -12.21
C PHE A 363 -14.61 1.97 -13.34
N PHE A 364 -15.66 2.19 -14.14
CA PHE A 364 -15.62 3.21 -15.19
C PHE A 364 -15.41 4.62 -14.62
N GLY A 365 -16.09 4.97 -13.51
CA GLY A 365 -15.86 6.23 -12.84
C GLY A 365 -14.39 6.40 -12.46
N LEU A 366 -13.82 5.44 -11.73
CA LEU A 366 -12.44 5.50 -11.30
C LEU A 366 -11.44 5.50 -12.45
N HIS A 367 -11.72 4.88 -13.60
CA HIS A 367 -10.75 4.76 -14.71
C HIS A 367 -10.84 5.87 -15.78
N ALA A 368 -11.74 6.84 -15.63
CA ALA A 368 -11.82 8.00 -16.53
C ALA A 368 -10.49 8.77 -16.62
N LEU A 369 -9.73 8.91 -15.52
CA LEU A 369 -8.42 9.58 -15.50
C LEU A 369 -7.34 8.90 -16.34
N GLN A 370 -7.51 7.63 -16.72
CA GLN A 370 -6.58 6.94 -17.61
C GLN A 370 -7.13 6.81 -19.03
N ILE A 371 -8.39 6.40 -19.16
CA ILE A 371 -8.97 6.07 -20.46
C ILE A 371 -9.15 7.32 -21.35
N ILE A 372 -9.65 8.43 -20.78
CA ILE A 372 -9.89 9.65 -21.56
C ILE A 372 -8.57 10.30 -22.00
N PRO A 373 -7.54 10.44 -21.13
CA PRO A 373 -6.22 10.89 -21.57
C PRO A 373 -5.57 10.00 -22.61
N ALA A 374 -5.66 8.67 -22.48
CA ALA A 374 -5.14 7.75 -23.49
C ALA A 374 -5.81 7.96 -24.86
N PHE A 375 -7.12 8.18 -24.89
CA PHE A 375 -7.84 8.55 -26.10
C PHE A 375 -7.37 9.91 -26.64
N GLY A 376 -7.16 10.91 -25.78
CA GLY A 376 -6.60 12.21 -26.17
C GLY A 376 -5.22 12.12 -26.81
N VAL A 377 -4.33 11.29 -26.27
CA VAL A 377 -3.02 10.98 -26.86
C VAL A 377 -3.20 10.37 -28.24
N LEU A 378 -4.05 9.34 -28.38
CA LEU A 378 -4.30 8.66 -29.66
C LEU A 378 -4.81 9.65 -30.73
N VAL A 379 -5.82 10.45 -30.40
CA VAL A 379 -6.39 11.45 -31.30
C VAL A 379 -5.34 12.48 -31.71
N TRP A 380 -4.52 12.93 -30.77
CA TRP A 380 -3.43 13.87 -31.07
C TRP A 380 -2.40 13.24 -32.00
N LEU A 381 -1.99 11.99 -31.76
CA LEU A 381 -1.02 11.28 -32.59
C LEU A 381 -1.52 11.08 -34.02
N LEU A 382 -2.81 10.79 -34.20
CA LEU A 382 -3.43 10.54 -35.50
C LEU A 382 -3.73 11.81 -36.30
N THR A 383 -4.19 12.87 -35.64
CA THR A 383 -4.72 14.05 -36.34
C THR A 383 -3.75 15.23 -36.35
N ARG A 384 -2.97 15.42 -35.27
CA ARG A 384 -2.17 16.64 -35.00
C ARG A 384 -2.98 17.94 -35.12
N GLN A 385 -4.31 17.88 -35.03
CA GLN A 385 -5.22 19.01 -35.22
C GLN A 385 -5.97 19.33 -33.93
N ALA A 386 -5.71 20.50 -33.36
CA ALA A 386 -6.25 20.88 -32.06
C ALA A 386 -7.79 20.92 -32.04
N ARG A 387 -8.43 21.60 -32.99
CA ARG A 387 -9.89 21.79 -33.01
C ARG A 387 -10.66 20.47 -33.14
N ILE A 388 -10.29 19.65 -34.13
CA ILE A 388 -10.92 18.34 -34.35
C ILE A 388 -10.64 17.42 -33.16
N GLY A 389 -9.42 17.45 -32.62
CA GLY A 389 -9.08 16.63 -31.47
C GLY A 389 -9.84 16.99 -30.21
N VAL A 390 -10.05 18.28 -29.93
CA VAL A 390 -10.85 18.73 -28.77
C VAL A 390 -12.31 18.30 -28.93
N ALA A 391 -12.89 18.44 -30.13
CA ALA A 391 -14.24 17.97 -30.40
C ALA A 391 -14.38 16.45 -30.23
N ALA A 392 -13.40 15.67 -30.70
CA ALA A 392 -13.37 14.22 -30.53
C ALA A 392 -13.25 13.82 -29.04
N VAL A 393 -12.36 14.46 -28.28
CA VAL A 393 -12.21 14.23 -26.84
C VAL A 393 -13.49 14.59 -26.09
N ALA A 394 -14.14 15.70 -26.44
CA ALA A 394 -15.41 16.10 -25.83
C ALA A 394 -16.51 15.06 -26.12
N ALA A 395 -16.67 14.65 -27.39
CA ALA A 395 -17.64 13.62 -27.77
C ALA A 395 -17.38 12.30 -27.05
N PHE A 396 -16.12 11.84 -27.00
CA PHE A 396 -15.73 10.63 -26.29
C PHE A 396 -15.98 10.73 -24.78
N SER A 397 -15.67 11.88 -24.16
CA SER A 397 -15.90 12.10 -22.72
C SER A 397 -17.39 12.10 -22.40
N CYS A 398 -18.24 12.70 -23.25
CA CYS A 398 -19.69 12.65 -23.11
C CYS A 398 -20.22 11.22 -23.25
N PHE A 399 -19.73 10.46 -24.25
CA PHE A 399 -20.07 9.05 -24.41
C PHE A 399 -19.65 8.22 -23.19
N TYR A 400 -18.43 8.42 -22.69
CA TYR A 400 -17.90 7.73 -21.52
C TYR A 400 -18.73 8.03 -20.27
N ALA A 401 -19.10 9.29 -20.05
CA ALA A 401 -19.97 9.71 -18.97
C ALA A 401 -21.37 9.08 -19.08
N ALA A 402 -21.95 9.08 -20.29
CA ALA A 402 -23.25 8.46 -20.55
C ALA A 402 -23.21 6.94 -20.32
N ALA A 403 -22.17 6.25 -20.77
CA ALA A 403 -21.99 4.82 -20.54
C ALA A 403 -21.81 4.49 -19.05
N THR A 404 -21.05 5.31 -18.32
CA THR A 404 -20.86 5.15 -16.86
C THR A 404 -22.18 5.36 -16.12
N LEU A 405 -22.95 6.39 -16.49
CA LEU A 405 -24.27 6.64 -15.91
C LEU A 405 -25.27 5.54 -16.27
N ALA A 406 -25.28 5.05 -17.51
CA ALA A 406 -26.12 3.94 -17.93
C ALA A 406 -25.79 2.66 -17.15
N ALA A 407 -24.51 2.36 -16.92
CA ALA A 407 -24.06 1.28 -16.04
C ALA A 407 -24.61 1.43 -14.62
N LEU A 408 -24.56 2.64 -14.07
CA LEU A 408 -25.06 2.92 -12.72
C LEU A 408 -26.56 2.75 -12.63
N VAL A 409 -27.31 3.31 -13.60
CA VAL A 409 -28.77 3.21 -13.65
C VAL A 409 -29.22 1.76 -13.85
N ALA A 410 -28.55 1.00 -14.73
CA ALA A 410 -28.83 -0.42 -14.92
C ALA A 410 -28.64 -1.20 -13.62
N ALA A 411 -27.51 -0.98 -12.93
CA ALA A 411 -27.24 -1.60 -11.64
C ALA A 411 -28.32 -1.26 -10.60
N LEU A 412 -28.71 0.02 -10.47
CA LEU A 412 -29.77 0.45 -9.55
C LEU A 412 -31.15 -0.12 -9.90
N GLN A 413 -31.39 -0.47 -11.17
CA GLN A 413 -32.58 -1.17 -11.63
C GLN A 413 -32.48 -2.70 -11.49
N ALA A 414 -31.45 -3.21 -10.80
CA ALA A 414 -31.16 -4.64 -10.67
C ALA A 414 -30.92 -5.36 -12.01
N LYS A 415 -30.46 -4.65 -13.04
CA LYS A 415 -30.18 -5.21 -14.37
C LYS A 415 -28.68 -5.30 -14.63
N PRO A 416 -28.21 -6.36 -15.31
CA PRO A 416 -26.83 -6.43 -15.78
C PRO A 416 -26.62 -5.44 -16.94
N LEU A 417 -25.48 -4.77 -16.97
CA LEU A 417 -25.16 -3.80 -18.03
C LEU A 417 -25.04 -4.45 -19.42
N LEU A 418 -24.44 -5.64 -19.48
CA LEU A 418 -24.15 -6.32 -20.74
C LEU A 418 -25.36 -7.08 -21.29
N GLY A 419 -26.46 -7.21 -20.54
CA GLY A 419 -27.65 -7.96 -20.98
C GLY A 419 -27.38 -9.42 -21.35
N LEU A 420 -26.21 -9.97 -20.98
CA LEU A 420 -25.79 -11.35 -21.26
C LEU A 420 -26.36 -12.35 -20.23
N GLY A 421 -27.55 -12.06 -19.70
CA GLY A 421 -28.21 -12.84 -18.64
C GLY A 421 -29.03 -13.98 -19.19
#